data_AF-F3YAN2-F1
#
_entry.id   AF-F3YAN2-F1
#
_cell.length_a   1.000
_cell.length_b   1.000
_cell.length_c   1.000
_cell.angle_alpha   90.00
_cell.angle_beta   90.00
_cell.angle_gamma   90.00
#
_symmetry.space_group_name_H-M   'P 1'
#
loop_
_entity.id
_entity.type
_entity.pdbx_description
1 polymer ?
#
loop_
_entity_poly.entity_id
_entity_poly.type
_entity_poly.pdbx_seq_one_letter_code
_entity_poly.pdbx_strand_id
1 'polypeptide(L)'
;MSFAKIAKQVNLDQQTIKKSLEWFQKESDQFYWHEQMIFILDQRMVYFRLLPGASFSMIYKTYFKQSLNYKIVHALFQQQFTSLLAFSQQHYISIATLIRYLKKVNRLFSTYGVTIDLRSKQKIQGKEAAIRHCFIEFYWQCFEEENWPFPAINEQELQNFLIQELHFDNVSYLDFLKAKVILSINLSRIQNGHSLSKDILQTQGKQLLLIDRFFGRNRNYSAFFKTICN
;
A
#
# COMPACT_ATOMS: atom_id res chain seq x y z
N MET A 1 11.27 28.54 -3.23
CA MET A 1 10.17 29.07 -2.39
C MET A 1 10.73 29.43 -1.02
N SER A 2 10.30 30.55 -0.40
CA SER A 2 10.83 30.96 0.92
C SER A 2 10.15 30.21 2.06
N PHE A 3 10.87 29.96 3.16
CA PHE A 3 10.30 29.24 4.32
C PHE A 3 9.07 29.95 4.89
N ALA A 4 9.08 31.29 4.94
CA ALA A 4 7.93 32.08 5.33
C ALA A 4 6.69 31.82 4.47
N LYS A 5 6.88 31.66 3.15
CA LYS A 5 5.78 31.35 2.22
C LYS A 5 5.23 29.94 2.46
N ILE A 6 6.10 28.96 2.70
CA ILE A 6 5.69 27.58 3.01
C ILE A 6 4.92 27.52 4.33
N ALA A 7 5.49 28.11 5.39
CA ALA A 7 4.91 28.18 6.73
C ALA A 7 3.47 28.72 6.69
N LYS A 8 3.26 29.80 5.93
CA LYS A 8 1.92 30.38 5.73
C LYS A 8 0.97 29.43 4.97
N GLN A 9 1.45 28.70 3.96
CA GLN A 9 0.62 27.79 3.16
C GLN A 9 0.16 26.56 3.93
N VAL A 10 0.99 26.03 4.83
CA VAL A 10 0.67 24.82 5.61
C VAL A 10 0.23 25.12 7.05
N ASN A 11 0.07 26.40 7.40
CA ASN A 11 -0.33 26.88 8.73
C ASN A 11 0.57 26.33 9.87
N LEU A 12 1.88 26.45 9.68
CA LEU A 12 2.91 26.08 10.67
C LEU A 12 3.87 27.24 10.89
N ASP A 13 4.60 27.23 12.00
CA ASP A 13 5.66 28.22 12.22
C ASP A 13 6.90 27.95 11.35
N GLN A 14 7.70 28.99 11.09
CA GLN A 14 8.87 28.88 10.21
C GLN A 14 9.95 27.94 10.76
N GLN A 15 10.08 27.79 12.08
CA GLN A 15 11.08 26.92 12.69
C GLN A 15 10.71 25.44 12.50
N THR A 16 9.42 25.10 12.59
CA THR A 16 8.91 23.78 12.25
C THR A 16 9.16 23.46 10.77
N ILE A 17 8.87 24.39 9.86
CA ILE A 17 9.17 24.20 8.42
C ILE A 17 10.65 23.95 8.18
N LYS A 18 11.53 24.78 8.78
CA LYS A 18 12.97 24.62 8.63
C LYS A 18 13.39 23.21 9.08
N LYS A 19 12.97 22.76 10.26
CA LYS A 19 13.27 21.42 10.76
C LYS A 19 12.72 20.32 9.85
N SER A 20 11.47 20.43 9.39
CA SER A 20 10.87 19.45 8.49
C SER A 20 11.61 19.34 7.16
N LEU A 21 12.07 20.47 6.59
CA LEU A 21 12.84 20.47 5.34
C LEU A 21 14.27 19.91 5.54
N GLU A 22 14.91 20.18 6.67
CA GLU A 22 16.19 19.57 7.05
C GLU A 22 16.07 18.05 7.23
N TRP A 23 14.97 17.58 7.82
CA TRP A 23 14.66 16.15 7.93
C TRP A 23 14.42 15.53 6.55
N PHE A 24 13.62 16.18 5.71
CA PHE A 24 13.34 15.71 4.35
C PHE A 24 14.62 15.63 3.49
N GLN A 25 15.57 16.55 3.64
CA GLN A 25 16.89 16.46 2.99
C GLN A 25 17.62 15.17 3.39
N LYS A 26 17.66 14.86 4.69
CA LYS A 26 18.33 13.65 5.19
C LYS A 26 17.65 12.38 4.69
N GLU A 27 16.32 12.35 4.67
CA GLU A 27 15.56 11.22 4.14
C GLU A 27 15.75 11.06 2.63
N SER A 28 15.80 12.16 1.88
CA SER A 28 16.12 12.15 0.46
C SER A 28 17.45 11.46 0.17
N ASP A 29 18.47 11.74 0.98
CA ASP A 29 19.78 11.11 0.83
C ASP A 29 19.72 9.63 1.22
N GLN A 30 19.03 9.29 2.32
CA GLN A 30 18.85 7.91 2.79
C GLN A 30 18.10 7.02 1.79
N PHE A 31 17.08 7.56 1.12
CA PHE A 31 16.27 6.84 0.15
C PHE A 31 16.76 7.00 -1.30
N TYR A 32 17.94 7.60 -1.48
CA TYR A 32 18.57 7.80 -2.78
C TYR A 32 17.66 8.52 -3.81
N TRP A 33 16.80 9.44 -3.35
CA TRP A 33 15.86 10.16 -4.23
C TRP A 33 16.54 11.15 -5.20
N HIS A 34 17.86 11.33 -5.09
CA HIS A 34 18.66 12.15 -6.00
C HIS A 34 18.52 11.78 -7.50
N GLU A 35 18.18 10.53 -7.82
CA GLU A 35 17.91 10.09 -9.20
C GLU A 35 16.53 10.48 -9.72
N GLN A 36 15.64 10.93 -8.83
CA GLN A 36 14.23 11.18 -9.11
C GLN A 36 13.83 12.64 -8.83
N MET A 37 14.59 13.36 -8.01
CA MET A 37 14.33 14.75 -7.69
C MET A 37 15.60 15.54 -7.38
N ILE A 38 15.53 16.84 -7.65
CA ILE A 38 16.47 17.83 -7.16
C ILE A 38 15.81 18.51 -5.95
N PHE A 39 16.45 18.39 -4.79
CA PHE A 39 16.05 19.10 -3.58
C PHE A 39 17.27 19.85 -3.03
N ILE A 40 17.18 21.18 -2.99
CA ILE A 40 18.25 22.06 -2.52
C ILE A 40 17.69 22.94 -1.41
N LEU A 41 18.29 22.82 -0.23
CA LEU A 41 18.02 23.65 0.92
C LEU A 41 19.08 24.75 1.04
N ASP A 42 18.65 26.00 1.03
CA ASP A 42 19.44 27.16 1.40
C ASP A 42 18.92 27.76 2.73
N GLN A 43 19.60 28.75 3.31
CA GLN A 43 19.30 29.30 4.63
C GLN A 43 17.86 29.81 4.81
N ARG A 44 17.20 30.27 3.73
CA ARG A 44 15.83 30.82 3.77
C ARG A 44 14.92 30.33 2.65
N MET A 45 15.46 29.52 1.74
CA MET A 45 14.83 29.14 0.49
C MET A 45 14.96 27.64 0.29
N VAL A 46 13.94 27.05 -0.32
CA VAL A 46 14.00 25.68 -0.83
C VAL A 46 13.75 25.68 -2.32
N TYR A 47 14.51 24.88 -3.04
CA TYR A 47 14.26 24.54 -4.43
C TYR A 47 13.96 23.05 -4.51
N PHE A 48 12.85 22.71 -5.16
CA PHE A 48 12.41 21.34 -5.39
C PHE A 48 11.98 21.20 -6.84
N ARG A 49 12.45 20.14 -7.49
CA ARG A 49 12.05 19.77 -8.83
C ARG A 49 12.09 18.26 -8.98
N LEU A 50 11.00 17.65 -9.45
CA LEU A 50 11.00 16.27 -9.91
C LEU A 50 11.74 16.18 -11.25
N LEU A 51 12.57 15.14 -11.42
CA LEU A 51 13.20 14.83 -12.69
C LEU A 51 12.19 14.20 -13.67
N PRO A 52 12.44 14.26 -14.99
CA PRO A 52 11.56 13.63 -15.97
C PRO A 52 11.33 12.14 -15.65
N GLY A 53 10.07 11.70 -15.70
CA GLY A 53 9.68 10.32 -15.37
C GLY A 53 9.44 10.06 -13.88
N ALA A 54 9.92 10.93 -12.98
CA ALA A 54 9.66 10.80 -11.55
C ALA A 54 8.26 11.33 -11.18
N SER A 55 7.67 10.72 -10.15
CA SER A 55 6.35 11.09 -9.63
C SER A 55 6.39 11.29 -8.13
N PHE A 56 5.62 12.26 -7.63
CA PHE A 56 5.43 12.47 -6.20
C PHE A 56 4.84 11.24 -5.49
N SER A 57 4.16 10.36 -6.24
CA SER A 57 3.62 9.10 -5.70
C SER A 57 4.71 8.23 -5.09
N MET A 58 5.94 8.28 -5.60
CA MET A 58 7.07 7.53 -5.06
C MET A 58 7.38 7.91 -3.60
N ILE A 59 7.53 9.20 -3.31
CA ILE A 59 7.75 9.72 -1.94
C ILE A 59 6.64 9.25 -1.02
N TYR A 60 5.38 9.37 -1.49
CA TYR A 60 4.22 8.90 -0.76
C TYR A 60 4.30 7.39 -0.46
N LYS A 61 4.62 6.56 -1.45
CA LYS A 61 4.72 5.10 -1.29
C LYS A 61 5.83 4.73 -0.30
N THR A 62 6.97 5.43 -0.33
CA THR A 62 8.06 5.25 0.63
C THR A 62 7.58 5.49 2.06
N TYR A 63 6.92 6.62 2.35
CA TYR A 63 6.38 6.88 3.68
C TYR A 63 5.25 5.92 4.05
N PHE A 64 4.40 5.56 3.09
CA PHE A 64 3.32 4.60 3.32
C PHE A 64 3.86 3.25 3.76
N LYS A 65 4.88 2.71 3.08
CA LYS A 65 5.56 1.44 3.44
C LYS A 65 6.22 1.51 4.83
N GLN A 66 6.66 2.69 5.27
CA GLN A 66 7.21 2.87 6.62
C GLN A 66 6.14 2.97 7.71
N SER A 67 4.90 3.32 7.34
CA SER A 67 3.80 3.52 8.29
C SER A 67 3.47 2.24 9.05
N LEU A 68 3.05 2.41 10.31
CA LEU A 68 2.64 1.28 11.14
C LEU A 68 1.39 0.59 10.58
N ASN A 69 0.49 1.34 9.93
CA ASN A 69 -0.68 0.75 9.28
C ASN A 69 -0.28 -0.20 8.15
N TYR A 70 0.67 0.20 7.29
CA TYR A 70 1.19 -0.70 6.27
C TYR A 70 1.79 -1.95 6.90
N LYS A 71 2.69 -1.80 7.87
CA LYS A 71 3.37 -2.92 8.54
C LYS A 71 2.37 -3.90 9.17
N ILE A 72 1.32 -3.41 9.81
CA ILE A 72 0.26 -4.24 10.39
C ILE A 72 -0.48 -5.01 9.29
N VAL A 73 -0.98 -4.31 8.27
CA VAL A 73 -1.78 -4.92 7.20
C VAL A 73 -0.95 -5.95 6.42
N HIS A 74 0.28 -5.59 6.08
CA HIS A 74 1.22 -6.46 5.38
C HIS A 74 1.53 -7.71 6.20
N ALA A 75 1.84 -7.58 7.50
CA ALA A 75 2.10 -8.73 8.36
C ALA A 75 0.87 -9.63 8.55
N LEU A 76 -0.33 -9.06 8.61
CA LEU A 76 -1.57 -9.84 8.68
C LEU A 76 -1.82 -10.61 7.38
N PHE A 77 -1.58 -9.99 6.21
CA PHE A 77 -1.69 -10.64 4.91
C PHE A 77 -0.71 -11.80 4.77
N GLN A 78 0.57 -11.56 5.09
CA GLN A 78 1.66 -12.54 5.01
C GLN A 78 1.61 -13.63 6.09
N GLN A 79 0.58 -13.66 6.94
CA GLN A 79 0.45 -14.58 8.08
C GLN A 79 1.62 -14.47 9.10
N GLN A 80 2.31 -13.33 9.16
CA GLN A 80 3.47 -13.08 10.02
C GLN A 80 3.10 -12.38 11.33
N PHE A 81 1.86 -11.91 11.48
CA PHE A 81 1.41 -11.31 12.74
C PHE A 81 1.14 -12.40 13.79
N THR A 82 2.06 -12.62 14.73
CA THR A 82 1.96 -13.68 15.74
C THR A 82 1.20 -13.24 16.99
N SER A 83 1.64 -12.17 17.64
CA SER A 83 1.02 -11.60 18.84
C SER A 83 1.25 -10.09 18.93
N LEU A 84 0.43 -9.41 19.74
CA LEU A 84 0.63 -7.98 20.04
C LEU A 84 2.01 -7.71 20.64
N LEU A 85 2.46 -8.57 21.57
CA LEU A 85 3.75 -8.42 22.24
C LEU A 85 4.90 -8.52 21.23
N ALA A 86 4.95 -9.60 20.46
CA ALA A 86 6.02 -9.85 19.50
C ALA A 86 6.09 -8.74 18.43
N PHE A 87 4.93 -8.37 17.87
CA PHE A 87 4.87 -7.29 16.87
C PHE A 87 5.29 -5.94 17.45
N SER A 88 4.89 -5.64 18.70
CA SER A 88 5.26 -4.39 19.37
C SER A 88 6.76 -4.29 19.62
N GLN A 89 7.41 -5.39 19.99
CA GLN A 89 8.85 -5.47 20.19
C GLN A 89 9.59 -5.34 18.87
N GLN A 90 9.18 -6.09 17.84
CA GLN A 90 9.78 -6.05 16.50
C GLN A 90 9.79 -4.64 15.89
N HIS A 91 8.75 -3.85 16.15
CA HIS A 91 8.61 -2.50 15.60
C HIS A 91 8.91 -1.39 16.61
N TYR A 92 9.45 -1.71 17.79
CA TYR A 92 9.84 -0.74 18.84
C TYR A 92 8.72 0.23 19.23
N ILE A 93 7.50 -0.29 19.44
CA ILE A 93 6.33 0.49 19.85
C ILE A 93 5.68 -0.09 21.11
N SER A 94 4.91 0.72 21.82
CA SER A 94 4.07 0.19 22.91
C SER A 94 2.87 -0.59 22.37
N ILE A 95 2.41 -1.60 23.13
CA ILE A 95 1.20 -2.38 22.82
C ILE A 95 -0.02 -1.45 22.70
N ALA A 96 -0.14 -0.43 23.55
CA ALA A 96 -1.23 0.54 23.49
C ALA A 96 -1.25 1.31 22.15
N THR A 97 -0.07 1.70 21.64
CA THR A 97 0.06 2.30 20.31
C THR A 97 -0.34 1.31 19.23
N LEU A 98 0.15 0.07 19.27
CA LEU A 98 -0.23 -0.97 18.31
C LEU A 98 -1.75 -1.20 18.27
N ILE A 99 -2.42 -1.29 19.42
CA ILE A 99 -3.87 -1.43 19.51
C ILE A 99 -4.60 -0.25 18.88
N ARG A 100 -4.12 0.99 19.10
CA ARG A 100 -4.71 2.19 18.47
C ARG A 100 -4.63 2.10 16.94
N TYR A 101 -3.51 1.69 16.38
CA TYR A 101 -3.36 1.53 14.92
C TYR A 101 -4.18 0.35 14.38
N LEU A 102 -4.22 -0.79 15.08
CA LEU A 102 -5.11 -1.90 14.73
C LEU A 102 -6.57 -1.49 14.68
N LYS A 103 -7.04 -0.67 15.62
CA LYS A 103 -8.41 -0.11 15.58
C LYS A 103 -8.65 0.75 14.35
N LYS A 104 -7.67 1.57 13.93
CA LYS A 104 -7.76 2.37 12.70
C LYS A 104 -7.87 1.46 11.47
N VAL A 105 -6.99 0.46 11.35
CA VAL A 105 -7.02 -0.52 10.24
C VAL A 105 -8.36 -1.28 10.24
N ASN A 106 -8.79 -1.79 11.39
CA ASN A 106 -10.03 -2.56 11.49
C ASN A 106 -11.26 -1.72 11.12
N ARG A 107 -11.30 -0.44 11.53
CA ARG A 107 -12.38 0.48 11.14
C ARG A 107 -12.47 0.65 9.63
N LEU A 108 -11.31 0.76 8.96
CA LEU A 108 -11.27 0.85 7.51
C LEU A 108 -11.70 -0.45 6.85
N PHE A 109 -11.19 -1.59 7.30
CA PHE A 109 -11.55 -2.90 6.74
C PHE A 109 -13.05 -3.17 6.90
N SER A 110 -13.64 -2.70 8.00
CA SER A 110 -15.06 -2.87 8.28
C SER A 110 -15.95 -2.20 7.23
N THR A 111 -15.50 -1.15 6.54
CA THR A 111 -16.27 -0.53 5.44
C THR A 111 -16.42 -1.44 4.23
N TYR A 112 -15.57 -2.45 4.10
CA TYR A 112 -15.64 -3.50 3.09
C TYR A 112 -16.30 -4.79 3.60
N GLY A 113 -16.82 -4.80 4.84
CA GLY A 113 -17.33 -6.01 5.49
C GLY A 113 -16.22 -6.98 5.90
N VAL A 114 -15.02 -6.48 6.15
CA VAL A 114 -13.84 -7.24 6.61
C VAL A 114 -13.49 -6.82 8.03
N THR A 115 -13.17 -7.77 8.90
CA THR A 115 -12.79 -7.49 10.29
C THR A 115 -11.51 -8.20 10.68
N ILE A 116 -10.76 -7.61 11.61
CA ILE A 116 -9.55 -8.19 12.21
C ILE A 116 -9.89 -8.72 13.60
N ASP A 117 -9.70 -10.02 13.80
CA ASP A 117 -9.80 -10.68 15.09
C ASP A 117 -8.52 -11.46 15.39
N LEU A 118 -7.65 -10.86 16.20
CA LEU A 118 -6.34 -11.43 16.53
C LEU A 118 -6.42 -12.70 17.39
N ARG A 119 -7.59 -13.02 17.96
CA ARG A 119 -7.80 -14.26 18.73
C ARG A 119 -8.10 -15.45 17.84
N SER A 120 -8.59 -15.21 16.62
CA SER A 120 -8.88 -16.26 15.66
C SER A 120 -7.60 -16.74 14.99
N LYS A 121 -7.57 -18.04 14.63
CA LYS A 121 -6.54 -18.61 13.76
C LYS A 121 -6.51 -17.85 12.42
N GLN A 122 -7.68 -17.56 11.87
CA GLN A 122 -7.86 -16.69 10.72
C GLN A 122 -8.09 -15.27 11.19
N LYS A 123 -7.01 -14.50 11.28
CA LYS A 123 -7.04 -13.15 11.88
C LYS A 123 -7.85 -12.15 11.08
N ILE A 124 -8.09 -12.41 9.80
CA ILE A 124 -8.91 -11.59 8.92
C ILE A 124 -10.16 -12.37 8.55
N GLN A 125 -11.31 -11.79 8.82
CA GLN A 125 -12.62 -12.41 8.65
C GLN A 125 -13.49 -11.56 7.74
N GLY A 126 -14.37 -12.22 7.00
CA GLY A 126 -15.25 -11.60 6.01
C GLY A 126 -15.50 -12.54 4.83
N LYS A 127 -16.31 -12.11 3.87
CA LYS A 127 -16.46 -12.83 2.60
C LYS A 127 -15.12 -12.79 1.86
N GLU A 128 -14.64 -13.92 1.35
CA GLU A 128 -13.31 -14.00 0.75
C GLU A 128 -13.12 -13.02 -0.44
N ALA A 129 -14.17 -12.78 -1.24
CA ALA A 129 -14.13 -11.77 -2.29
C ALA A 129 -13.88 -10.35 -1.75
N ALA A 130 -14.50 -9.99 -0.62
CA ALA A 130 -14.30 -8.70 0.04
C ALA A 130 -12.90 -8.58 0.65
N ILE A 131 -12.37 -9.66 1.22
CA ILE A 131 -10.99 -9.72 1.73
C ILE A 131 -10.00 -9.46 0.60
N ARG A 132 -10.12 -10.19 -0.52
CA ARG A 132 -9.26 -10.03 -1.71
C ARG A 132 -9.34 -8.61 -2.26
N HIS A 133 -10.55 -8.07 -2.39
CA HIS A 133 -10.76 -6.68 -2.83
C HIS A 133 -10.05 -5.68 -1.91
N CYS A 134 -10.20 -5.82 -0.59
CA CYS A 134 -9.56 -4.95 0.38
C CYS A 134 -8.02 -4.96 0.24
N PHE A 135 -7.44 -6.14 -0.02
CA PHE A 135 -6.01 -6.27 -0.26
C PHE A 135 -5.56 -5.73 -1.61
N ILE A 136 -6.36 -5.91 -2.67
CA ILE A 136 -6.05 -5.34 -3.99
C ILE A 136 -5.98 -3.82 -3.87
N GLU A 137 -6.99 -3.21 -3.24
CA GLU A 137 -7.00 -1.77 -2.99
C GLU A 137 -5.80 -1.31 -2.16
N PHE A 138 -5.46 -2.05 -1.11
CA PHE A 138 -4.32 -1.73 -0.24
C PHE A 138 -2.98 -1.81 -0.99
N TYR A 139 -2.68 -2.94 -1.65
CA TYR A 139 -1.40 -3.15 -2.32
C TYR A 139 -1.25 -2.28 -3.56
N TRP A 140 -2.33 -1.99 -4.29
CA TRP A 140 -2.27 -1.10 -5.44
C TRP A 140 -1.79 0.31 -5.08
N GLN A 141 -2.06 0.80 -3.86
CA GLN A 141 -1.57 2.12 -3.43
C GLN A 141 -0.06 2.17 -3.22
N CYS A 142 0.58 1.04 -2.93
CA CYS A 142 1.99 0.96 -2.56
C CYS A 142 2.83 0.07 -3.46
N PHE A 143 2.24 -0.46 -4.54
CA PHE A 143 2.93 -1.35 -5.45
C PHE A 143 4.02 -0.60 -6.22
N GLU A 144 5.21 -1.19 -6.24
CA GLU A 144 6.38 -0.76 -7.02
C GLU A 144 6.90 -2.02 -7.68
N GLU A 145 7.13 -1.99 -8.98
CA GLU A 145 7.57 -3.19 -9.71
C GLU A 145 8.95 -3.63 -9.25
N GLU A 146 9.83 -2.67 -8.94
CA GLU A 146 11.18 -2.91 -8.46
C GLU A 146 11.22 -3.52 -7.05
N ASN A 147 10.08 -3.58 -6.35
CA ASN A 147 9.98 -4.07 -4.99
C ASN A 147 8.75 -4.97 -4.82
N TRP A 148 8.92 -6.22 -5.25
CA TRP A 148 7.89 -7.25 -5.20
C TRP A 148 7.44 -7.58 -3.77
N PRO A 149 6.18 -7.30 -3.39
CA PRO A 149 5.74 -7.39 -2.00
C PRO A 149 5.17 -8.77 -1.62
N PHE A 150 5.32 -9.79 -2.48
CA PHE A 150 4.71 -11.12 -2.31
C PHE A 150 5.78 -12.21 -2.26
N PRO A 151 6.50 -12.38 -1.13
CA PRO A 151 7.64 -13.30 -1.04
C PRO A 151 7.28 -14.78 -1.26
N ALA A 152 6.00 -15.16 -1.07
CA ALA A 152 5.52 -16.51 -1.33
C ALA A 152 5.24 -16.80 -2.81
N ILE A 153 5.28 -15.79 -3.68
CA ILE A 153 4.97 -15.88 -5.10
C ILE A 153 6.22 -15.54 -5.90
N ASN A 154 6.66 -16.45 -6.77
CA ASN A 154 7.72 -16.17 -7.74
C ASN A 154 7.18 -15.21 -8.81
N GLU A 155 7.69 -13.98 -8.82
CA GLU A 155 7.25 -12.93 -9.74
C GLU A 155 7.44 -13.30 -11.21
N GLN A 156 8.59 -13.91 -11.55
CA GLN A 156 8.90 -14.27 -12.92
C GLN A 156 7.98 -15.39 -13.43
N GLU A 157 7.70 -16.39 -12.60
CA GLU A 157 6.74 -17.45 -12.94
C GLU A 157 5.34 -16.89 -13.13
N LEU A 158 4.89 -15.99 -12.26
CA LEU A 158 3.59 -15.31 -12.39
C LEU A 158 3.49 -14.49 -13.68
N GLN A 159 4.55 -13.76 -14.02
CA GLN A 159 4.63 -12.99 -15.25
C GLN A 159 4.60 -13.90 -16.49
N ASN A 160 5.35 -15.01 -16.47
CA ASN A 160 5.32 -15.98 -17.55
C ASN A 160 3.91 -16.57 -17.70
N PHE A 161 3.25 -16.91 -16.60
CA PHE A 161 1.86 -17.40 -16.60
C PHE A 161 0.88 -16.36 -17.20
N LEU A 162 0.99 -15.09 -16.81
CA LEU A 162 0.17 -14.01 -17.38
C LEU A 162 0.32 -13.91 -18.90
N ILE A 163 1.55 -13.98 -19.40
CA ILE A 163 1.86 -13.83 -20.82
C ILE A 163 1.44 -15.07 -21.61
N GLN A 164 1.85 -16.26 -21.13
CA GLN A 164 1.74 -17.51 -21.89
C GLN A 164 0.36 -18.15 -21.80
N GLU A 165 -0.23 -18.15 -20.59
CA GLU A 165 -1.49 -18.87 -20.34
C GLU A 165 -2.71 -17.95 -20.40
N LEU A 166 -2.54 -16.67 -20.02
CA LEU A 166 -3.65 -15.70 -19.98
C LEU A 166 -3.61 -14.69 -21.14
N HIS A 167 -2.59 -14.73 -21.99
CA HIS A 167 -2.43 -13.84 -23.16
C HIS A 167 -2.50 -12.34 -22.81
N PHE A 168 -1.84 -11.95 -21.71
CA PHE A 168 -1.69 -10.56 -21.28
C PHE A 168 -0.52 -9.82 -21.97
N ASP A 169 -0.05 -10.31 -23.12
CA ASP A 169 1.03 -9.70 -23.91
C ASP A 169 0.59 -8.43 -24.66
N ASN A 170 -0.72 -8.26 -24.90
CA ASN A 170 -1.28 -7.13 -25.66
C ASN A 170 -2.12 -6.16 -24.82
N VAL A 171 -2.00 -6.18 -23.49
CA VAL A 171 -2.69 -5.23 -22.61
C VAL A 171 -1.84 -4.00 -22.31
N SER A 172 -2.46 -2.95 -21.77
CA SER A 172 -1.69 -1.81 -21.28
C SER A 172 -0.75 -2.23 -20.15
N TYR A 173 0.42 -1.60 -20.05
CA TYR A 173 1.38 -1.88 -18.99
C TYR A 173 0.76 -1.71 -17.59
N LEU A 174 -0.13 -0.73 -17.40
CA LEU A 174 -0.83 -0.55 -16.12
C LEU A 174 -1.77 -1.72 -15.79
N ASP A 175 -2.47 -2.26 -16.80
CA ASP A 175 -3.35 -3.41 -16.58
C ASP A 175 -2.55 -4.68 -16.34
N PHE A 176 -1.38 -4.82 -16.97
CA PHE A 176 -0.43 -5.88 -16.69
C PHE A 176 0.05 -5.85 -15.22
N LEU A 177 0.48 -4.68 -14.73
CA LEU A 177 0.89 -4.53 -13.32
C LEU A 177 -0.26 -4.81 -12.34
N LYS A 178 -1.48 -4.35 -12.65
CA LYS A 178 -2.65 -4.68 -11.84
C LYS A 178 -2.92 -6.19 -11.82
N ALA A 179 -2.82 -6.85 -12.98
CA ALA A 179 -3.01 -8.29 -13.08
C ALA A 179 -1.98 -9.05 -12.22
N LYS A 180 -0.70 -8.62 -12.21
CA LYS A 180 0.33 -9.13 -11.29
C LYS A 180 -0.13 -9.02 -9.83
N VAL A 181 -0.57 -7.85 -9.38
CA VAL A 181 -1.03 -7.64 -7.99
C VAL A 181 -2.24 -8.51 -7.65
N ILE A 182 -3.25 -8.53 -8.53
CA ILE A 182 -4.49 -9.29 -8.33
C ILE A 182 -4.20 -10.78 -8.23
N LEU A 183 -3.42 -11.33 -9.15
CA LEU A 183 -3.09 -12.74 -9.15
C LEU A 183 -2.24 -13.13 -7.94
N SER A 184 -1.25 -12.34 -7.56
CA SER A 184 -0.46 -12.58 -6.34
C SER A 184 -1.33 -12.66 -5.10
N ILE A 185 -2.27 -11.72 -4.94
CA ILE A 185 -3.21 -11.74 -3.83
C ILE A 185 -4.05 -13.00 -3.86
N ASN A 186 -4.63 -13.32 -5.01
CA ASN A 186 -5.45 -14.53 -5.17
C ASN A 186 -4.67 -15.81 -4.84
N LEU A 187 -3.45 -15.95 -5.35
CA LEU A 187 -2.60 -17.10 -5.12
C LEU A 187 -2.18 -17.21 -3.66
N SER A 188 -1.72 -16.11 -3.04
CA SER A 188 -1.37 -16.10 -1.62
C SER A 188 -2.57 -16.48 -0.74
N ARG A 189 -3.80 -16.04 -1.08
CA ARG A 189 -5.00 -16.43 -0.33
C ARG A 189 -5.32 -17.92 -0.50
N ILE A 190 -5.21 -18.47 -1.72
CA ILE A 190 -5.43 -19.89 -2.01
C ILE A 190 -4.39 -20.77 -1.28
N GLN A 191 -3.10 -20.42 -1.35
CA GLN A 191 -2.01 -21.13 -0.66
C GLN A 191 -2.22 -21.16 0.86
N ASN A 192 -2.84 -20.13 1.43
CA ASN A 192 -3.21 -20.05 2.84
C ASN A 192 -4.56 -20.73 3.17
N GLY A 193 -5.15 -21.49 2.23
CA GLY A 193 -6.38 -22.26 2.44
C GLY A 193 -7.67 -21.44 2.32
N HIS A 194 -7.62 -20.24 1.73
CA HIS A 194 -8.77 -19.36 1.56
C HIS A 194 -9.29 -19.36 0.11
N SER A 195 -10.25 -20.24 -0.16
CA SER A 195 -10.91 -20.35 -1.46
C SER A 195 -12.18 -19.51 -1.54
N LEU A 196 -12.48 -18.99 -2.74
CA LEU A 196 -13.77 -18.39 -3.03
C LEU A 196 -14.88 -19.44 -2.92
N SER A 197 -16.07 -19.03 -2.50
CA SER A 197 -17.25 -19.91 -2.54
C SER A 197 -17.58 -20.26 -4.00
N LYS A 198 -18.11 -21.48 -4.21
CA LYS A 198 -18.43 -22.01 -5.54
C LYS A 198 -19.40 -21.10 -6.32
N ASP A 199 -20.31 -20.43 -5.62
CA ASP A 199 -21.31 -19.54 -6.21
C ASP A 199 -20.68 -18.32 -6.91
N ILE A 200 -19.57 -17.80 -6.37
CA ILE A 200 -18.83 -16.65 -6.92
C ILE A 200 -18.02 -17.07 -8.15
N LEU A 201 -17.45 -18.28 -8.16
CA LEU A 201 -16.74 -18.81 -9.33
C LEU A 201 -17.68 -18.97 -10.53
N GLN A 202 -18.94 -19.34 -10.28
CA GLN A 202 -19.96 -19.54 -11.31
C GLN A 202 -20.56 -18.22 -11.82
N THR A 203 -20.73 -17.20 -10.97
CA THR A 203 -21.34 -15.91 -11.36
C THR A 203 -20.35 -14.82 -11.73
N GLN A 204 -19.12 -14.87 -11.22
CA GLN A 204 -18.09 -13.81 -11.35
C GLN A 204 -16.72 -14.34 -11.79
N GLY A 205 -16.55 -15.65 -12.05
CA GLY A 205 -15.26 -16.24 -12.42
C GLY A 205 -14.59 -15.62 -13.65
N LYS A 206 -15.38 -15.15 -14.63
CA LYS A 206 -14.88 -14.35 -15.76
C LYS A 206 -14.64 -12.87 -15.40
N GLN A 207 -15.37 -12.29 -14.45
CA GLN A 207 -15.24 -10.89 -14.04
C GLN A 207 -14.07 -10.63 -13.08
N LEU A 208 -13.69 -11.63 -12.26
CA LEU A 208 -12.47 -11.57 -11.43
C LEU A 208 -11.18 -11.62 -12.26
N LEU A 209 -11.26 -12.11 -13.51
CA LEU A 209 -10.19 -12.09 -14.51
C LEU A 209 -10.33 -10.92 -15.52
N LEU A 210 -11.53 -10.34 -15.67
CA LEU A 210 -11.81 -9.24 -16.58
C LEU A 210 -11.93 -7.92 -15.81
N ILE A 211 -10.81 -7.22 -15.82
CA ILE A 211 -10.50 -5.92 -15.19
C ILE A 211 -11.54 -4.82 -15.49
N ASP A 212 -12.36 -4.91 -16.54
CA ASP A 212 -13.18 -3.78 -17.01
C ASP A 212 -14.46 -3.45 -16.22
N ARG A 213 -15.11 -4.42 -15.55
CA ARG A 213 -16.41 -4.15 -14.87
C ARG A 213 -16.28 -3.70 -13.42
N PHE A 214 -15.18 -4.02 -12.74
CA PHE A 214 -15.01 -3.67 -11.33
C PHE A 214 -14.68 -2.19 -11.10
N PHE A 215 -14.09 -1.51 -12.09
CA PHE A 215 -13.73 -0.08 -12.01
C PHE A 215 -14.77 0.85 -12.63
N GLY A 216 -16.06 0.50 -12.51
CA GLY A 216 -17.15 1.39 -12.88
C GLY A 216 -17.05 2.73 -12.12
N ARG A 217 -16.58 3.75 -12.84
CA ARG A 217 -16.64 5.20 -12.55
C ARG A 217 -17.14 5.53 -11.13
N ASN A 218 -16.27 5.51 -10.13
CA ASN A 218 -16.44 6.40 -8.99
C ASN A 218 -15.11 6.81 -8.39
N ARG A 219 -14.79 8.08 -8.70
CA ARG A 219 -13.64 8.82 -8.20
C ARG A 219 -13.85 9.10 -6.72
N ASN A 220 -13.13 8.40 -5.84
CA ASN A 220 -12.71 8.98 -4.56
C ASN A 220 -11.59 8.17 -3.89
N TYR A 221 -10.43 8.12 -4.54
CA TYR A 221 -9.18 7.64 -3.92
C TYR A 221 -8.83 8.39 -2.61
N SER A 222 -9.41 9.57 -2.36
CA SER A 222 -9.08 10.37 -1.17
C SER A 222 -9.53 9.79 0.18
N ALA A 223 -10.55 8.93 0.22
CA ALA A 223 -11.17 8.48 1.48
C ALA A 223 -10.37 7.37 2.21
N PHE A 224 -9.87 6.38 1.47
CA PHE A 224 -8.99 5.32 1.99
C PHE A 224 -7.66 5.94 2.48
N PHE A 225 -7.11 6.88 1.69
CA PHE A 225 -5.85 7.56 1.95
C PHE A 225 -5.87 8.48 3.18
N LYS A 226 -6.92 9.30 3.36
CA LYS A 226 -7.04 10.20 4.53
C LYS A 226 -7.14 9.45 5.85
N THR A 227 -7.60 8.20 5.82
CA THR A 227 -7.85 7.37 7.01
C THR A 227 -6.62 6.59 7.45
N ILE A 228 -5.72 6.22 6.53
CA ILE A 228 -4.51 5.44 6.84
C ILE A 228 -3.32 6.32 7.21
N CYS A 229 -3.17 7.51 6.62
CA CYS A 229 -1.95 8.30 6.82
C CYS A 229 -2.01 9.29 7.99
N ASN A 230 -3.14 9.38 8.71
CA ASN A 230 -3.31 10.18 9.94
C ASN A 230 -3.48 9.30 11.18
#